data_AF-X1B5S0-F1
#
_entry.id   AF-X1B5S0-F1
#
_cell.length_a   1.000
_cell.length_b   1.000
_cell.length_c   1.000
_cell.angle_alpha   90.00
_cell.angle_beta   90.00
_cell.angle_gamma   90.00
#
_symmetry.space_group_name_H-M   'P 1'
#
loop_
_entity.id
_entity.type
_entity.pdbx_description
1 polymer ?
#
loop_
_entity_poly.entity_id
_entity_poly.type
_entity_poly.pdbx_seq_one_letter_code
_entity_poly.pdbx_strand_id
1 'polypeptide(L)'
;MFNKRKYVLILTLIFCIPFGVLVLSPNTPEILQTSRNNDHNENDENPKISVNHDTIFIDGNNMFADNASSEYWNGNGNYSNPYIIENYEIDASIGHGIEIRNTDLYFIIRNVTVSDGRSNYNYGFYFTNVTNGELI
;
A
#
# COMPACT_ATOMS: atom_id res chain seq x y z
N MET A 1 -68.67 14.79 48.52
CA MET A 1 -68.50 16.14 47.95
C MET A 1 -67.45 16.05 46.84
N PHE A 2 -67.88 16.00 45.59
CA PHE A 2 -67.03 15.80 44.40
C PHE A 2 -66.29 17.10 44.05
N ASN A 3 -64.96 17.05 43.91
CA ASN A 3 -64.21 18.13 43.28
C ASN A 3 -63.54 17.62 41.99
N LYS A 4 -64.25 17.84 40.89
CA LYS A 4 -63.74 17.77 39.51
C LYS A 4 -63.02 19.08 39.23
N ARG A 5 -61.69 19.06 39.11
CA ARG A 5 -60.88 20.06 38.38
C ARG A 5 -59.41 19.67 38.50
N LYS A 6 -58.81 19.32 37.36
CA LYS A 6 -57.36 19.37 36.99
C LYS A 6 -56.94 18.32 35.95
N TYR A 7 -57.87 17.64 35.27
CA TYR A 7 -57.57 16.88 34.03
C TYR A 7 -57.53 17.80 32.79
N VAL A 8 -56.74 18.87 32.86
CA VAL A 8 -56.29 19.64 31.69
C VAL A 8 -54.76 19.60 31.69
N LEU A 9 -54.24 18.37 31.63
CA LEU A 9 -52.85 18.06 31.27
C LEU A 9 -52.90 17.33 29.92
N ILE A 10 -53.61 17.95 28.97
CA ILE A 10 -53.70 17.50 27.59
C ILE A 10 -52.60 18.25 26.83
N LEU A 11 -51.58 17.47 26.45
CA LEU A 11 -50.95 17.51 25.13
C LEU A 11 -50.13 18.77 24.79
N THR A 12 -48.93 18.90 25.35
CA THR A 12 -47.88 19.77 24.79
C THR A 12 -46.74 18.92 24.21
N LEU A 13 -46.68 18.93 22.87
CA LEU A 13 -45.55 18.65 21.97
C LEU A 13 -44.55 17.53 22.35
N ILE A 14 -44.83 16.32 21.88
CA ILE A 14 -43.79 15.36 21.49
C ILE A 14 -43.58 15.53 19.99
N PHE A 15 -42.62 16.37 19.59
CA PHE A 15 -41.80 16.25 18.37
C PHE A 15 -40.76 17.39 18.30
N CYS A 16 -39.76 17.38 19.18
CA CYS A 16 -38.48 18.04 18.89
C CYS A 16 -37.50 16.93 18.53
N ILE A 17 -37.46 16.58 17.24
CA ILE A 17 -36.35 15.86 16.64
C ILE A 17 -35.06 16.58 17.04
N PRO A 18 -34.04 15.90 17.59
CA PRO A 18 -32.74 16.53 17.72
C PRO A 18 -32.26 16.86 16.31
N PHE A 19 -32.23 18.17 16.04
CA PHE A 19 -31.62 18.80 14.89
C PHE A 19 -30.25 18.15 14.64
N GLY A 20 -30.03 17.80 13.38
CA GLY A 20 -29.00 16.87 12.93
C GLY A 20 -27.64 17.05 13.59
N VAL A 21 -27.07 15.92 14.00
CA VAL A 21 -25.67 15.80 14.36
C VAL A 21 -24.83 16.41 13.22
N LEU A 22 -24.06 17.43 13.59
CA LEU A 22 -22.95 17.98 12.85
C LEU A 22 -22.00 16.84 12.45
N VAL A 23 -22.08 16.39 11.21
CA VAL A 23 -21.03 15.55 10.62
C VAL A 23 -20.07 16.50 9.93
N LEU A 24 -18.97 16.81 10.64
CA LEU A 24 -17.79 17.40 10.03
C LEU A 24 -17.37 16.48 8.87
N SER A 25 -17.35 17.03 7.66
CA SER A 25 -16.82 16.38 6.47
C SER A 25 -15.43 15.80 6.77
N PRO A 26 -15.22 14.47 6.82
CA PRO A 26 -13.91 13.95 6.52
C PRO A 26 -13.76 14.09 5.01
N ASN A 27 -12.76 14.86 4.61
CA ASN A 27 -12.25 14.92 3.26
C ASN A 27 -12.17 13.49 2.70
N THR A 28 -13.14 13.09 1.88
CA THR A 28 -12.96 11.92 1.05
C THR A 28 -11.98 12.36 -0.03
N PRO A 29 -10.81 11.72 -0.20
CA PRO A 29 -10.08 11.91 -1.43
C PRO A 29 -11.06 11.54 -2.54
N GLU A 30 -11.30 12.51 -3.43
CA GLU A 30 -11.97 12.25 -4.68
C GLU A 30 -11.18 11.12 -5.34
N ILE A 31 -11.76 9.91 -5.31
CA ILE A 31 -11.29 8.85 -6.17
C ILE A 31 -11.56 9.37 -7.57
N LEU A 32 -10.52 9.94 -8.18
CA LEU A 32 -10.40 9.99 -9.61
C LEU A 32 -10.28 8.54 -10.08
N GLN A 33 -11.40 7.82 -10.05
CA GLN A 33 -11.59 6.74 -10.99
C GLN A 33 -11.63 7.44 -12.34
N THR A 34 -10.45 7.59 -12.93
CA THR A 34 -10.37 7.62 -14.38
C THR A 34 -10.98 6.30 -14.81
N SER A 35 -12.26 6.35 -15.14
CA SER A 35 -12.92 5.35 -15.96
C SER A 35 -12.06 5.20 -17.22
N ARG A 36 -11.19 4.20 -17.24
CA ARG A 36 -10.67 3.67 -18.50
C ARG A 36 -11.76 2.79 -19.06
N ASN A 37 -12.74 3.40 -19.73
CA ASN A 37 -13.57 2.69 -20.68
C ASN A 37 -12.70 2.34 -21.89
N ASN A 38 -12.01 1.21 -21.82
CA ASN A 38 -11.42 0.60 -22.99
C ASN A 38 -12.17 -0.70 -23.27
N ASP A 39 -13.13 -0.59 -24.17
CA ASP A 39 -13.45 -1.61 -25.14
C ASP A 39 -12.15 -2.15 -25.74
N HIS A 40 -11.66 -3.29 -25.23
CA HIS A 40 -10.59 -4.03 -25.88
C HIS A 40 -10.83 -5.52 -25.66
N ASN A 41 -11.07 -6.20 -26.78
CA ASN A 41 -11.21 -7.64 -26.94
C ASN A 41 -10.20 -8.44 -26.10
N GLU A 42 -10.69 -9.55 -25.52
CA GLU A 42 -9.88 -10.61 -24.91
C GLU A 42 -8.67 -10.95 -25.79
N ASN A 43 -7.46 -10.73 -25.24
CA ASN A 43 -6.21 -11.49 -25.40
C ASN A 43 -5.01 -10.64 -24.93
N ASP A 44 -5.05 -10.06 -23.72
CA ASP A 44 -3.88 -9.40 -23.15
C ASP A 44 -3.80 -9.76 -21.67
N GLU A 45 -2.64 -10.26 -21.24
CA GLU A 45 -2.33 -10.54 -19.84
C GLU A 45 -2.72 -9.31 -19.02
N ASN A 46 -3.68 -9.46 -18.10
CA ASN A 46 -4.11 -8.36 -17.25
C ASN A 46 -2.87 -7.67 -16.67
N PRO A 47 -2.62 -6.37 -16.95
CA PRO A 47 -1.39 -5.73 -16.51
C PRO A 47 -1.30 -5.88 -15.01
N LYS A 48 -0.23 -6.54 -14.55
CA LYS A 48 0.02 -6.74 -13.13
C LYS A 48 0.09 -5.36 -12.48
N ILE A 49 -0.83 -5.12 -11.55
CA ILE A 49 -1.01 -3.81 -10.93
C ILE A 49 0.28 -3.47 -10.19
N SER A 50 0.90 -2.34 -10.56
CA SER A 50 2.02 -1.78 -9.80
C SER A 50 1.51 -1.29 -8.45
N VAL A 51 2.19 -1.69 -7.37
CA VAL A 51 1.80 -1.37 -5.99
C VAL A 51 2.80 -0.37 -5.41
N ASN A 52 2.29 0.70 -4.78
CA ASN A 52 3.16 1.61 -4.04
C ASN A 52 3.75 0.88 -2.82
N HIS A 53 5.06 0.98 -2.65
CA HIS A 53 5.78 0.27 -1.61
C HIS A 53 6.80 1.23 -0.96
N ASP A 54 6.99 1.09 0.35
CA ASP A 54 8.03 1.80 1.08
C ASP A 54 9.44 1.39 0.60
N THR A 55 10.48 2.07 1.04
CA THR A 55 11.85 1.65 0.77
C THR A 55 12.11 0.22 1.25
N ILE A 56 12.77 -0.60 0.46
CA ILE A 56 13.13 -1.99 0.82
C ILE A 56 14.57 -2.01 1.32
N PHE A 57 14.77 -2.51 2.54
CA PHE A 57 16.08 -2.75 3.12
C PHE A 57 16.24 -4.22 3.50
N ILE A 58 17.32 -4.85 3.06
CA ILE A 58 17.68 -6.23 3.37
C ILE A 58 19.17 -6.30 3.72
N ASP A 59 19.50 -6.87 4.87
CA ASP A 59 20.88 -7.15 5.28
C ASP A 59 21.03 -8.62 5.70
N GLY A 60 21.63 -9.43 4.83
CA GLY A 60 21.88 -10.84 5.05
C GLY A 60 20.75 -11.78 4.60
N ASN A 61 21.10 -13.06 4.49
CA ASN A 61 20.21 -14.11 3.99
C ASN A 61 18.95 -14.31 4.86
N ASN A 62 19.09 -14.18 6.18
CA ASN A 62 17.97 -14.36 7.11
C ASN A 62 16.91 -13.27 6.92
N MET A 63 17.32 -11.99 6.88
CA MET A 63 16.41 -10.87 6.64
C MET A 63 15.76 -10.96 5.26
N PHE A 64 16.51 -11.45 4.26
CA PHE A 64 15.93 -11.69 2.94
C PHE A 64 14.77 -12.70 3.02
N ALA A 65 15.01 -13.86 3.64
CA ALA A 65 13.99 -14.90 3.76
C ALA A 65 12.78 -14.44 4.58
N ASP A 66 13.01 -13.70 5.68
CA ASP A 66 11.96 -13.14 6.53
C ASP A 66 11.09 -12.13 5.75
N ASN A 67 11.72 -11.19 5.04
CA ASN A 67 11.00 -10.22 4.21
C ASN A 67 10.26 -10.90 3.07
N ALA A 68 10.90 -11.86 2.37
CA ALA A 68 10.27 -12.62 1.30
C ALA A 68 9.01 -13.36 1.78
N SER A 69 9.04 -13.91 3.00
CA SER A 69 7.87 -14.55 3.59
C SER A 69 6.79 -13.55 3.99
N SER A 70 7.16 -12.36 4.49
CA SER A 70 6.23 -11.30 4.91
C SER A 70 5.51 -10.66 3.72
N GLU A 71 6.26 -10.41 2.64
CA GLU A 71 5.79 -9.75 1.42
C GLU A 71 5.26 -10.74 0.37
N TYR A 72 5.29 -12.05 0.66
CA TYR A 72 4.90 -13.12 -0.24
C TYR A 72 5.66 -13.11 -1.58
N TRP A 73 6.96 -12.78 -1.54
CA TRP A 73 7.81 -12.87 -2.73
C TRP A 73 7.97 -14.33 -3.15
N ASN A 74 7.77 -14.57 -4.44
CA ASN A 74 7.98 -15.90 -5.02
C ASN A 74 9.45 -16.30 -4.87
N GLY A 75 9.71 -17.61 -4.71
CA GLY A 75 11.07 -18.16 -4.70
C GLY A 75 11.54 -18.65 -3.34
N ASN A 76 12.78 -19.16 -3.30
CA ASN A 76 13.46 -19.55 -2.06
C ASN A 76 14.96 -19.17 -2.03
N GLY A 77 15.38 -18.27 -2.92
CA GLY A 77 16.75 -17.73 -2.92
C GLY A 77 17.81 -18.65 -3.54
N ASN A 78 17.44 -19.78 -4.14
CA ASN A 78 18.38 -20.67 -4.83
C ASN A 78 18.43 -20.38 -6.34
N TYR A 79 19.51 -20.82 -7.01
CA TYR A 79 19.71 -20.59 -8.46
C TYR A 79 18.50 -20.97 -9.33
N SER A 80 17.87 -22.12 -9.06
CA SER A 80 16.71 -22.59 -9.82
C SER A 80 15.39 -21.95 -9.42
N ASN A 81 15.36 -21.21 -8.31
CA ASN A 81 14.16 -20.60 -7.74
C ASN A 81 14.50 -19.32 -6.95
N PRO A 82 14.98 -18.27 -7.66
CA PRO A 82 15.38 -17.01 -7.04
C PRO A 82 14.20 -16.32 -6.38
N TYR A 83 14.47 -15.49 -5.37
CA TYR A 83 13.44 -14.59 -4.85
C TYR A 83 13.06 -13.54 -5.91
N ILE A 84 11.77 -13.22 -6.06
CA ILE A 84 11.28 -12.26 -7.06
C ILE A 84 10.67 -11.04 -6.36
N ILE A 85 11.33 -9.90 -6.50
CA ILE A 85 10.84 -8.58 -6.06
C ILE A 85 10.29 -7.87 -7.30
N GLU A 86 8.99 -7.63 -7.36
CA GLU A 86 8.38 -7.19 -8.62
C GLU A 86 7.10 -6.35 -8.50
N ASN A 87 6.88 -5.47 -9.49
CA ASN A 87 5.67 -4.65 -9.63
C ASN A 87 5.49 -3.65 -8.48
N TYR A 88 6.59 -3.01 -8.06
CA TYR A 88 6.58 -1.97 -7.04
C TYR A 88 6.88 -0.59 -7.63
N GLU A 89 6.23 0.42 -7.05
CA GLU A 89 6.59 1.83 -7.20
C GLU A 89 7.06 2.36 -5.84
N ILE A 90 8.32 2.80 -5.77
CA ILE A 90 9.00 3.14 -4.52
C ILE A 90 9.45 4.60 -4.53
N ASP A 91 9.12 5.33 -3.48
CA ASP A 91 9.60 6.69 -3.22
C ASP A 91 10.91 6.65 -2.39
N ALA A 92 12.03 7.08 -2.99
CA ALA A 92 13.35 7.13 -2.37
C ALA A 92 13.68 8.50 -1.71
N SER A 93 12.67 9.30 -1.37
CA SER A 93 12.87 10.63 -0.77
C SER A 93 13.49 10.62 0.62
N ILE A 94 13.37 9.50 1.36
CA ILE A 94 13.87 9.34 2.73
C ILE A 94 15.02 8.33 2.88
N GLY A 95 15.39 7.61 1.83
CA GLY A 95 16.45 6.60 1.86
C GLY A 95 16.75 6.02 0.49
N HIS A 96 17.53 4.94 0.42
CA HIS A 96 17.65 4.16 -0.82
C HIS A 96 16.30 3.54 -1.17
N GLY A 97 15.98 3.39 -2.46
CA GLY A 97 14.73 2.75 -2.86
C GLY A 97 14.72 1.27 -2.52
N ILE A 98 15.65 0.52 -3.12
CA ILE A 98 15.95 -0.87 -2.76
C ILE A 98 17.41 -0.96 -2.35
N GLU A 99 17.64 -1.38 -1.12
CA GLU A 99 18.95 -1.66 -0.56
C GLU A 99 19.06 -3.12 -0.15
N ILE A 100 20.02 -3.84 -0.75
CA ILE A 100 20.29 -5.24 -0.42
C ILE A 100 21.77 -5.41 -0.13
N ARG A 101 22.09 -5.98 1.02
CA ARG A 101 23.46 -6.14 1.52
C ARG A 101 23.73 -7.57 1.99
N ASN A 102 25.00 -7.97 1.90
CA ASN A 102 25.56 -9.16 2.54
C ASN A 102 24.83 -10.47 2.22
N THR A 103 24.49 -10.72 0.96
CA THR A 103 23.78 -11.93 0.56
C THR A 103 24.40 -12.59 -0.67
N ASP A 104 24.43 -13.92 -0.63
CA ASP A 104 24.75 -14.79 -1.76
C ASP A 104 23.52 -15.50 -2.32
N LEU A 105 22.31 -15.14 -1.87
CA LEU A 105 21.08 -15.68 -2.42
C LEU A 105 20.81 -15.14 -3.81
N TYR A 106 20.12 -15.94 -4.62
CA TYR A 106 19.66 -15.58 -5.94
C TYR A 106 18.36 -14.79 -5.84
N PHE A 107 18.33 -13.62 -6.49
CA PHE A 107 17.12 -12.81 -6.56
C PHE A 107 17.03 -12.04 -7.87
N ILE A 108 15.79 -11.74 -8.26
CA ILE A 108 15.45 -10.97 -9.46
C ILE A 108 14.60 -9.79 -9.01
N ILE A 109 15.01 -8.59 -9.41
CA ILE A 109 14.20 -7.37 -9.31
C ILE A 109 13.68 -7.07 -10.71
N ARG A 110 12.36 -6.99 -10.88
CA ARG A 110 11.74 -6.71 -12.19
C ARG A 110 10.51 -5.85 -12.11
N ASN A 111 10.28 -5.01 -13.12
CA ASN A 111 9.14 -4.09 -13.15
C ASN A 111 9.02 -3.28 -11.85
N VAL A 112 10.14 -2.74 -11.36
CA VAL A 112 10.19 -1.85 -10.20
C VAL A 112 10.58 -0.45 -10.65
N THR A 113 9.76 0.53 -10.29
CA THR A 113 10.07 1.95 -10.50
C THR A 113 10.47 2.57 -9.17
N VAL A 114 11.61 3.27 -9.16
CA VAL A 114 12.06 4.03 -8.00
C VAL A 114 12.17 5.51 -8.40
N SER A 115 11.52 6.39 -7.64
CA SER A 115 11.48 7.83 -7.90
C SER A 115 11.97 8.66 -6.70
N ASP A 116 12.08 9.97 -6.90
CA ASP A 116 12.21 10.97 -5.83
C ASP A 116 13.43 10.84 -4.90
N GLY A 117 14.52 10.18 -5.34
CA GLY A 117 15.81 10.23 -4.65
C GLY A 117 16.37 11.66 -4.60
N ARG A 118 16.42 12.29 -3.41
CA ARG A 118 16.78 13.72 -3.24
C ARG A 118 18.22 13.97 -2.77
N SER A 119 18.79 13.04 -2.03
CA SER A 119 20.15 13.17 -1.46
C SER A 119 21.16 12.47 -2.36
N ASN A 120 22.39 13.00 -2.39
CA ASN A 120 23.53 12.37 -3.08
C ASN A 120 23.83 10.95 -2.57
N TYR A 121 23.27 10.60 -1.41
CA TYR A 121 23.43 9.33 -0.74
C TYR A 121 22.20 8.41 -0.86
N ASN A 122 21.13 8.82 -1.55
CA ASN A 122 19.93 8.00 -1.74
C ASN A 122 19.91 7.44 -3.17
N TYR A 123 20.51 6.28 -3.37
CA TYR A 123 20.46 5.56 -4.64
C TYR A 123 19.13 4.83 -4.82
N GLY A 124 18.65 4.73 -6.06
CA GLY A 124 17.42 3.99 -6.36
C GLY A 124 17.56 2.49 -6.05
N PHE A 125 18.63 1.88 -6.56
CA PHE A 125 19.04 0.51 -6.23
C PHE A 125 20.46 0.55 -5.66
N TYR A 126 20.67 -0.03 -4.50
CA TYR A 126 21.95 -0.02 -3.79
C TYR A 126 22.32 -1.43 -3.32
N PHE A 127 23.40 -1.97 -3.86
CA PHE A 127 23.87 -3.33 -3.56
C PHE A 127 25.28 -3.30 -2.98
N THR A 128 25.48 -3.97 -1.85
CA THR A 128 26.80 -4.08 -1.21
C THR A 128 27.06 -5.51 -0.76
N ASN A 129 28.17 -6.12 -1.19
CA ASN A 129 28.47 -7.52 -0.87
C ASN A 129 27.33 -8.47 -1.29
N VAL A 130 26.94 -8.37 -2.57
CA VAL A 130 25.91 -9.19 -3.22
C VAL A 130 26.52 -9.97 -4.37
N THR A 131 26.19 -11.26 -4.48
CA THR A 131 26.80 -12.16 -5.49
C THR A 131 25.88 -12.49 -6.66
N ASN A 132 24.58 -12.72 -6.40
CA ASN A 132 23.68 -13.43 -7.34
C ASN A 132 22.40 -12.66 -7.70
N GLY A 133 22.41 -11.32 -7.56
CA GLY A 133 21.28 -10.47 -7.89
C GLY A 133 21.19 -10.13 -9.38
N GLU A 134 19.98 -10.13 -9.93
CA GLU A 134 19.67 -9.73 -11.30
C GLU A 134 18.63 -8.60 -11.32
N LEU A 135 18.79 -7.63 -12.21
CA LEU A 135 17.86 -6.52 -12.44
C LEU A 135 17.39 -6.57 -13.90
N ILE A 136 16.09 -6.75 -14.14
CA ILE A 136 15.49 -6.94 -15.48
C ILE A 136 14.27 -6.05 -15.74
#